data_AF-A0A0C9LP45-F1
#
_entry.id   AF-A0A0C9LP45-F1
#
_cell.length_a   1.000
_cell.length_b   1.000
_cell.length_c   1.000
_cell.angle_alpha   90.00
_cell.angle_beta   90.00
_cell.angle_gamma   90.00
#
_symmetry.space_group_name_H-M   'P 1'
#
loop_
_entity.id
_entity.type
_entity.pdbx_description
1 polymer ?
#
loop_
_entity_poly.entity_id
_entity_poly.type
_entity_poly.pdbx_seq_one_letter_code
_entity_poly.pdbx_strand_id
1 'polypeptide(L)'
;MLSLTRVFLLAALSLNTQDVLAARPPQISNELPDRYLVTLNKDVDLARHLESVNGMASETASIDGDRFSGVSHNYSIGNFHGYAGHFSPAIVHRLRVHDNVAAVEPDHLLEITTGTTKPGADTVVQKNAPYALNLLSHRKPQGRDYVYRRQAGEGTYAYPIGTGVMRTHQEFEKRVLPGFDIRSGRAGRGEDDIVPGTVMASVIGGKKFGVAKKCSIVPVQVVEQNQQITMANVLQGVEWAVKDILAKKRQAKAVIALGLEAHHGKVTAVANALSEAYDKGISVVIGAGFGDSTGSKPGKDAASGFRLARGVIVVAATDSNRRRAAFSNWGSKVTLFAPGVNVVAASTDGPSASLTWSGTDVAAGYVAGLVLYLKSIHALPDAKATTAKLVQLATKNAVGDPHGSPPLFAYNGATE
;
A
#
# COMPACT_ATOMS: atom_id res chain seq x y z
N MET A 1 11.31 -27.23 -85.93
CA MET A 1 11.04 -28.65 -86.13
C MET A 1 10.31 -29.16 -84.90
N LEU A 2 9.00 -29.48 -85.04
CA LEU A 2 8.11 -30.39 -84.27
C LEU A 2 8.28 -30.53 -82.74
N SER A 3 7.27 -30.61 -81.88
CA SER A 3 5.80 -30.72 -82.01
C SER A 3 5.18 -30.96 -80.60
N LEU A 4 3.85 -30.84 -80.52
CA LEU A 4 2.90 -31.49 -79.61
C LEU A 4 2.41 -30.77 -78.33
N THR A 5 1.31 -30.04 -78.56
CA THR A 5 0.16 -29.81 -77.70
C THR A 5 -0.42 -31.10 -77.10
N ARG A 6 -0.72 -31.14 -75.79
CA ARG A 6 -1.75 -32.00 -75.20
C ARG A 6 -2.45 -31.34 -74.00
N VAL A 7 -3.77 -31.46 -74.05
CA VAL A 7 -4.83 -31.06 -73.11
C VAL A 7 -4.71 -31.79 -71.77
N PHE A 8 -5.02 -31.13 -70.66
CA PHE A 8 -5.49 -31.82 -69.44
C PHE A 8 -6.64 -31.06 -68.75
N LEU A 9 -7.69 -31.84 -68.46
CA LEU A 9 -8.94 -31.53 -67.76
C LEU A 9 -8.74 -30.89 -66.38
N LEU A 10 -9.54 -29.86 -66.07
CA LEU A 10 -9.85 -29.47 -64.69
C LEU A 10 -11.00 -30.35 -64.17
N ALA A 11 -10.74 -31.15 -63.14
CA ALA A 11 -11.77 -31.77 -62.32
C ALA A 11 -11.87 -31.02 -60.99
N ALA A 12 -13.03 -30.45 -60.71
CA ALA A 12 -13.36 -29.85 -59.43
C ALA A 12 -13.65 -30.96 -58.40
N LEU A 13 -12.99 -30.89 -57.23
CA LEU A 13 -13.37 -31.65 -56.05
C LEU A 13 -13.70 -30.67 -54.92
N SER A 14 -14.99 -30.65 -54.59
CA SER A 14 -15.57 -30.06 -53.39
C SER A 14 -15.11 -30.83 -52.14
N LEU A 15 -14.53 -30.14 -51.16
CA LEU A 15 -14.33 -30.67 -49.81
C LEU A 15 -15.14 -29.83 -48.83
N ASN A 16 -16.15 -30.48 -48.25
CA ASN A 16 -16.92 -29.97 -47.12
C ASN A 16 -16.52 -30.77 -45.87
N THR A 17 -16.21 -30.01 -44.80
CA THR A 17 -16.40 -30.28 -43.36
C THR A 17 -15.94 -31.61 -42.75
N GLN A 18 -14.96 -31.57 -41.83
CA GLN A 18 -15.16 -31.77 -40.38
C GLN A 18 -13.83 -31.74 -39.59
N ASP A 19 -13.88 -31.04 -38.45
CA ASP A 19 -13.08 -31.20 -37.22
C ASP A 19 -11.54 -31.09 -37.27
N VAL A 20 -11.04 -29.86 -37.25
CA VAL A 20 -9.75 -29.56 -36.61
C VAL A 20 -10.00 -29.41 -35.11
N LEU A 21 -9.83 -30.51 -34.37
CA LEU A 21 -9.66 -30.50 -32.92
C LEU A 21 -8.51 -29.57 -32.56
N ALA A 22 -8.82 -28.50 -31.81
CA ALA A 22 -7.85 -27.56 -31.28
C ALA A 22 -6.84 -28.30 -30.38
N ALA A 23 -5.57 -28.33 -30.81
CA ALA A 23 -4.47 -28.76 -29.95
C ALA A 23 -4.38 -27.83 -28.73
N ARG A 24 -4.62 -28.38 -27.54
CA ARG A 24 -4.41 -27.69 -26.26
C ARG A 24 -2.91 -27.39 -26.11
N PRO A 25 -2.49 -26.18 -25.72
CA PRO A 25 -1.08 -25.92 -25.43
C PRO A 25 -0.61 -26.81 -24.27
N PRO A 26 0.66 -27.25 -24.25
CA PRO A 26 1.17 -28.12 -23.20
C PRO A 26 1.05 -27.42 -21.84
N GLN A 27 0.40 -28.08 -20.88
CA GLN A 27 0.48 -27.64 -19.48
C GLN A 27 1.91 -27.83 -19.01
N ILE A 28 2.61 -26.73 -18.76
CA ILE A 28 3.87 -26.75 -18.04
C ILE A 28 3.51 -27.11 -16.59
N SER A 29 3.84 -28.33 -16.17
CA SER A 29 3.67 -28.73 -14.77
C SER A 29 4.62 -27.92 -13.90
N ASN A 30 4.11 -27.34 -12.81
CA ASN A 30 4.92 -26.65 -11.80
C ASN A 30 5.53 -27.61 -10.77
N GLU A 31 5.35 -28.92 -10.96
CA GLU A 31 6.00 -29.96 -10.18
C GLU A 31 7.48 -30.04 -10.55
N LEU A 32 8.34 -30.07 -9.54
CA LEU A 32 9.73 -30.43 -9.73
C LEU A 32 9.81 -31.94 -9.92
N PRO A 33 10.33 -32.43 -11.08
CA PRO A 33 10.54 -33.86 -11.27
C PRO A 33 11.37 -34.41 -10.11
N ASP A 34 11.13 -35.67 -9.73
CA ASP A 34 11.87 -36.43 -8.72
C ASP A 34 11.91 -35.89 -7.28
N ARG A 35 11.35 -34.72 -7.00
CA ARG A 35 11.30 -34.09 -5.67
C ARG A 35 9.96 -34.30 -4.98
N TYR A 36 9.99 -34.72 -3.73
CA TYR A 36 8.78 -34.98 -2.95
C TYR A 36 8.90 -34.48 -1.51
N LEU A 37 7.75 -34.06 -0.97
CA LEU A 37 7.50 -33.84 0.44
C LEU A 37 6.74 -35.06 0.99
N VAL A 38 7.25 -35.63 2.08
CA VAL A 38 6.65 -36.77 2.76
C VAL A 38 6.25 -36.37 4.17
N THR A 39 4.97 -36.48 4.48
CA THR A 39 4.42 -36.23 5.82
C THR A 39 4.18 -37.56 6.52
N LEU A 40 4.59 -37.67 7.77
CA LEU A 40 4.40 -38.88 8.58
C LEU A 40 3.10 -38.83 9.37
N ASN A 41 2.58 -40.02 9.68
CA ASN A 41 1.51 -40.17 10.66
C ASN A 41 1.97 -39.65 12.03
N LYS A 42 1.01 -39.24 12.87
CA LYS A 42 1.29 -38.78 14.22
C LYS A 42 2.02 -39.87 15.02
N ASP A 43 2.93 -39.45 15.90
CA ASP A 43 3.68 -40.32 16.83
C ASP A 43 4.68 -41.29 16.18
N VAL A 44 4.93 -41.16 14.86
CA VAL A 44 5.99 -41.90 14.18
C VAL A 44 7.36 -41.33 14.55
N ASP A 45 8.27 -42.21 14.98
CA ASP A 45 9.68 -41.88 15.17
C ASP A 45 10.36 -41.60 13.82
N LEU A 46 10.70 -40.34 13.59
CA LEU A 46 11.31 -39.88 12.34
C LEU A 46 12.65 -40.57 12.07
N ALA A 47 13.52 -40.75 13.07
CA ALA A 47 14.84 -41.32 12.86
C ALA A 47 14.74 -42.79 12.42
N ARG A 48 13.92 -43.58 13.11
CA ARG A 48 13.67 -44.99 12.76
C ARG A 48 13.01 -45.14 11.39
N HIS A 49 12.08 -44.25 11.05
CA HIS A 49 11.47 -44.27 9.72
C HIS A 49 12.50 -43.95 8.63
N LEU A 50 13.38 -42.96 8.83
CA LEU A 50 14.39 -42.59 7.84
C LEU A 50 15.45 -43.69 7.62
N GLU A 51 15.77 -44.50 8.63
CA GLU A 51 16.61 -45.69 8.46
C GLU A 51 15.97 -46.67 7.46
N SER A 52 14.66 -46.91 7.57
CA SER A 52 13.91 -47.75 6.62
C SER A 52 13.96 -47.17 5.20
N VAL A 53 13.71 -45.87 5.06
CA VAL A 53 13.72 -45.17 3.76
C VAL A 53 15.10 -45.21 3.10
N ASN A 54 16.18 -45.01 3.87
CA ASN A 54 17.54 -45.12 3.39
C ASN A 54 17.89 -46.56 2.95
N GLY A 55 17.35 -47.56 3.66
CA GLY A 55 17.39 -48.96 3.23
C GLY A 55 16.73 -49.15 1.85
N MET A 56 15.52 -48.63 1.66
CA MET A 56 14.80 -48.71 0.37
C MET A 56 15.55 -48.03 -0.78
N ALA A 57 16.16 -46.87 -0.51
CA ALA A 57 16.95 -46.13 -1.49
C ALA A 57 18.25 -46.88 -1.87
N SER A 58 18.90 -47.54 -0.89
CA SER A 58 20.11 -48.34 -1.16
C SER A 58 19.85 -49.60 -2.00
N GLU A 59 18.65 -50.20 -1.89
CA GLU A 59 18.23 -51.35 -2.72
C GLU A 59 17.98 -50.96 -4.19
N THR A 60 17.66 -49.69 -4.46
CA THR A 60 17.35 -49.18 -5.81
C THR A 60 18.50 -48.38 -6.44
N ALA A 61 19.54 -48.03 -5.67
CA ALA A 61 20.71 -47.28 -6.12
C ALA A 61 21.51 -47.96 -7.25
N SER A 62 21.40 -49.28 -7.41
CA SER A 62 22.07 -50.03 -8.49
C SER A 62 21.48 -49.80 -9.88
N ILE A 63 20.31 -49.15 -10.00
CA ILE A 63 19.57 -49.01 -11.26
C ILE A 63 19.52 -47.56 -11.78
N ASP A 64 19.46 -46.57 -10.88
CA ASP A 64 19.06 -45.21 -11.25
C ASP A 64 20.16 -44.12 -11.16
N GLY A 65 21.37 -44.46 -10.69
CA GLY A 65 22.51 -43.53 -10.55
C GLY A 65 22.30 -42.40 -9.52
N ASP A 66 23.20 -41.40 -9.50
CA ASP A 66 23.25 -40.27 -8.53
C ASP A 66 22.03 -39.30 -8.60
N ARG A 67 21.01 -39.61 -9.41
CA ARG A 67 19.88 -38.71 -9.66
C ARG A 67 18.88 -38.66 -8.50
N PHE A 68 18.73 -39.75 -7.74
CA PHE A 68 17.82 -39.83 -6.59
C PHE A 68 18.62 -39.90 -5.29
N SER A 69 19.09 -38.73 -4.84
CA SER A 69 19.93 -38.57 -3.64
C SER A 69 19.25 -38.95 -2.31
N GLY A 70 17.98 -39.38 -2.36
CA GLY A 70 17.21 -39.77 -1.19
C GLY A 70 16.79 -38.55 -0.36
N VAL A 71 16.77 -38.71 0.95
CA VAL A 71 16.30 -37.68 1.88
C VAL A 71 17.27 -36.49 1.89
N SER A 72 16.75 -35.31 1.61
CA SER A 72 17.50 -34.05 1.51
C SER A 72 17.32 -33.14 2.72
N HIS A 73 16.18 -33.22 3.42
CA HIS A 73 15.90 -32.40 4.59
C HIS A 73 14.83 -33.03 5.50
N ASN A 74 14.95 -32.81 6.81
CA ASN A 74 14.05 -33.34 7.82
C ASN A 74 13.33 -32.20 8.55
N TYR A 75 12.02 -32.32 8.74
CA TYR A 75 11.18 -31.36 9.44
C TYR A 75 10.62 -31.97 10.73
N SER A 76 10.83 -31.27 11.85
CA SER A 76 10.22 -31.60 13.15
C SER A 76 9.66 -30.32 13.77
N ILE A 77 8.33 -30.19 13.77
CA ILE A 77 7.61 -29.00 14.24
C ILE A 77 6.50 -29.43 15.19
N GLY A 78 6.76 -29.42 16.50
CA GLY A 78 5.82 -29.98 17.47
C GLY A 78 5.56 -31.45 17.18
N ASN A 79 4.29 -31.81 16.95
CA ASN A 79 3.87 -33.17 16.59
C ASN A 79 3.89 -33.44 15.07
N PHE A 80 4.30 -32.47 14.26
CA PHE A 80 4.45 -32.65 12.82
C PHE A 80 5.87 -33.15 12.51
N HIS A 81 5.93 -34.31 11.84
CA HIS A 81 7.16 -34.88 11.31
C HIS A 81 7.02 -35.12 9.82
N GLY A 82 8.05 -34.77 9.07
CA GLY A 82 8.10 -35.00 7.63
C GLY A 82 9.52 -34.80 7.10
N TYR A 83 9.71 -35.09 5.82
CA TYR A 83 10.99 -34.89 5.15
C TYR A 83 10.79 -34.53 3.67
N ALA A 84 11.80 -33.90 3.09
CA ALA A 84 11.90 -33.65 1.66
C ALA A 84 13.02 -34.51 1.07
N GLY A 85 12.86 -35.02 -0.15
CA GLY A 85 13.91 -35.80 -0.80
C GLY A 85 13.71 -35.99 -2.31
N HIS A 86 14.76 -36.52 -2.94
CA HIS A 86 14.75 -36.95 -4.34
C HIS A 86 14.54 -38.47 -4.41
N PHE A 87 13.40 -38.90 -4.97
CA PHE A 87 13.00 -40.32 -4.97
C PHE A 87 12.58 -40.80 -6.35
N SER A 88 12.94 -42.04 -6.69
CA SER A 88 12.47 -42.67 -7.92
C SER A 88 10.98 -42.97 -7.85
N PRO A 89 10.26 -43.06 -8.98
CA PRO A 89 8.84 -43.41 -8.99
C PRO A 89 8.53 -44.72 -8.25
N ALA A 90 9.45 -45.68 -8.25
CA ALA A 90 9.34 -46.93 -7.52
C ALA A 90 9.36 -46.71 -5.99
N ILE A 91 10.27 -45.87 -5.49
CA ILE A 91 10.33 -45.50 -4.06
C ILE A 91 9.06 -44.71 -3.68
N VAL A 92 8.64 -43.76 -4.51
CA VAL A 92 7.42 -42.95 -4.27
C VAL A 92 6.19 -43.84 -4.14
N HIS A 93 6.06 -44.87 -4.98
CA HIS A 93 4.95 -45.82 -4.88
C HIS A 93 4.98 -46.58 -3.55
N ARG A 94 6.15 -47.04 -3.11
CA ARG A 94 6.33 -47.70 -1.80
C ARG A 94 5.98 -46.75 -0.65
N LEU A 95 6.42 -45.49 -0.72
CA LEU A 95 6.14 -44.48 0.30
C LEU A 95 4.64 -44.14 0.40
N ARG A 96 3.93 -44.08 -0.74
CA ARG A 96 2.48 -43.79 -0.77
C ARG A 96 1.62 -44.86 -0.08
N VAL A 97 2.14 -46.08 0.07
CA VAL A 97 1.44 -47.19 0.72
C VAL A 97 2.09 -47.60 2.05
N HIS A 98 3.06 -46.82 2.54
CA HIS A 98 3.80 -47.14 3.76
C HIS A 98 3.00 -46.75 5.01
N ASP A 99 2.84 -47.66 5.97
CA ASP A 99 1.99 -47.46 7.16
C ASP A 99 2.34 -46.21 8.01
N ASN A 100 3.61 -45.83 8.03
CA ASN A 100 4.08 -44.63 8.74
C ASN A 100 3.86 -43.30 7.99
N VAL A 101 3.46 -43.34 6.72
CA VAL A 101 3.35 -42.15 5.85
C VAL A 101 1.90 -41.70 5.75
N ALA A 102 1.66 -40.43 6.07
CA ALA A 102 0.35 -39.79 5.96
C ALA A 102 0.08 -39.25 4.54
N ALA A 103 1.12 -38.68 3.90
CA ALA A 103 1.01 -38.11 2.56
C ALA A 103 2.37 -38.09 1.85
N VAL A 104 2.33 -38.22 0.52
CA VAL A 104 3.48 -38.01 -0.38
C VAL A 104 3.05 -37.06 -1.49
N GLU A 105 3.62 -35.86 -1.48
CA GLU A 105 3.28 -34.77 -2.40
C GLU A 105 4.50 -34.44 -3.27
N PRO A 106 4.34 -34.20 -4.58
CA PRO A 106 5.43 -33.66 -5.38
C PRO A 106 5.81 -32.26 -4.87
N ASP A 107 7.11 -31.94 -4.91
CA ASP A 107 7.58 -30.60 -4.59
C ASP A 107 7.21 -29.66 -5.74
N HIS A 108 6.86 -28.42 -5.42
CA HIS A 108 6.37 -27.45 -6.38
C HIS A 108 7.26 -26.21 -6.38
N LEU A 109 7.54 -25.70 -7.59
CA LEU A 109 8.08 -24.35 -7.70
C LEU A 109 7.00 -23.34 -7.29
N LEU A 110 7.25 -22.65 -6.18
CA LEU A 110 6.45 -21.50 -5.81
C LEU A 110 6.87 -20.30 -6.65
N GLU A 111 5.91 -19.69 -7.34
CA GLU A 111 6.15 -18.48 -8.09
C GLU A 111 6.32 -17.30 -7.11
N ILE A 112 7.52 -16.70 -7.08
CA ILE A 112 7.70 -15.43 -6.38
C ILE A 112 7.01 -14.36 -7.23
N THR A 113 5.83 -13.91 -6.81
CA THR A 113 5.19 -12.74 -7.41
C THR A 113 5.95 -11.47 -7.02
N THR A 114 7.13 -11.24 -7.62
CA THR A 114 7.72 -9.90 -7.65
C THR A 114 6.93 -9.10 -8.68
N GLY A 115 5.92 -8.35 -8.23
CA GLY A 115 5.12 -7.48 -9.10
C GLY A 115 5.98 -6.37 -9.72
N THR A 116 6.68 -6.69 -10.81
CA THR A 116 7.23 -5.69 -11.75
C THR A 116 6.13 -5.40 -12.77
N THR A 117 5.26 -4.44 -12.46
CA THR A 117 4.30 -3.96 -13.45
C THR A 117 5.02 -3.03 -14.41
N LYS A 118 5.18 -3.46 -15.66
CA LYS A 118 5.40 -2.52 -16.78
C LYS A 118 4.37 -1.37 -16.68
N PRO A 119 4.73 -0.10 -16.89
CA PRO A 119 3.74 0.95 -17.11
C PRO A 119 3.03 0.62 -18.44
N GLY A 120 1.72 0.34 -18.46
CA GLY A 120 1.09 -0.04 -19.73
C GLY A 120 -0.42 -0.22 -19.84
N ALA A 121 -1.16 -0.69 -18.82
CA ALA A 121 -2.61 -0.90 -18.95
C ALA A 121 -3.46 -0.21 -17.85
N ASP A 122 -2.92 -0.17 -16.63
CA ASP A 122 -3.62 0.37 -15.46
C ASP A 122 -3.17 1.78 -15.07
N THR A 123 -2.32 2.42 -15.86
CA THR A 123 -1.86 3.78 -15.57
C THR A 123 -2.80 4.80 -16.20
N VAL A 124 -3.22 5.79 -15.42
CA VAL A 124 -4.07 6.91 -15.83
C VAL A 124 -3.25 8.19 -15.74
N VAL A 125 -3.48 9.11 -16.69
CA VAL A 125 -2.83 10.41 -16.74
C VAL A 125 -3.89 11.50 -16.56
N GLN A 126 -3.81 12.26 -15.48
CA GLN A 126 -4.51 13.53 -15.37
C GLN A 126 -3.62 14.62 -15.98
N LYS A 127 -4.06 15.16 -17.11
CA LYS A 127 -3.42 16.32 -17.75
C LYS A 127 -3.67 17.59 -16.92
N ASN A 128 -2.74 18.53 -16.99
CA ASN A 128 -2.84 19.85 -16.34
C ASN A 128 -3.13 19.76 -14.82
N ALA A 129 -2.54 18.77 -14.15
CA ALA A 129 -2.64 18.62 -12.71
C ALA A 129 -1.96 19.80 -11.97
N PRO A 130 -2.37 20.08 -10.73
CA PRO A 130 -1.61 20.93 -9.83
C PRO A 130 -0.16 20.45 -9.70
N TYR A 131 0.78 21.38 -9.53
CA TYR A 131 2.22 21.08 -9.49
C TYR A 131 2.55 20.01 -8.44
N ALA A 132 1.85 20.02 -7.30
CA ALA A 132 2.08 19.08 -6.22
C ALA A 132 1.88 17.63 -6.67
N LEU A 133 0.79 17.32 -7.36
CA LEU A 133 0.54 15.97 -7.89
C LEU A 133 1.58 15.57 -8.94
N ASN A 134 2.03 16.51 -9.78
CA ASN A 134 3.11 16.25 -10.73
C ASN A 134 4.40 15.81 -10.02
N LEU A 135 4.81 16.56 -8.98
CA LEU A 135 6.02 16.24 -8.21
C LEU A 135 5.93 14.88 -7.51
N LEU A 136 4.74 14.49 -7.05
CA LEU A 136 4.51 13.20 -6.39
C LEU A 136 4.52 12.00 -7.36
N SER A 137 4.33 12.23 -8.65
CA SER A 137 4.29 11.16 -9.67
C SER A 137 5.53 11.06 -10.54
N HIS A 138 6.49 11.98 -10.37
CA HIS A 138 7.71 12.02 -11.16
C HIS A 138 8.94 12.25 -10.30
N ARG A 139 10.00 11.48 -10.54
CA ARG A 139 11.29 11.71 -9.85
C ARG A 139 11.96 13.01 -10.27
N LYS A 140 11.71 13.49 -11.50
CA LYS A 140 12.15 14.79 -12.00
C LYS A 140 10.92 15.64 -12.35
N PRO A 141 10.83 16.91 -11.94
CA PRO A 141 9.73 17.79 -12.36
C PRO A 141 9.66 17.84 -13.89
N GLN A 142 8.56 17.38 -14.47
CA GLN A 142 8.37 17.39 -15.92
C GLN A 142 6.91 17.62 -16.27
N GLY A 143 6.65 18.60 -17.13
CA GLY A 143 5.30 18.96 -17.55
C GLY A 143 4.36 19.24 -16.36
N ARG A 144 3.07 18.92 -16.54
CA ARG A 144 2.02 19.12 -15.53
C ARG A 144 1.14 17.90 -15.35
N ASP A 145 1.62 16.74 -15.76
CA ASP A 145 0.83 15.52 -15.72
C ASP A 145 0.92 14.89 -14.33
N TYR A 146 -0.21 14.36 -13.85
CA TYR A 146 -0.22 13.43 -12.72
C TYR A 146 -0.44 12.02 -13.25
N VAL A 147 0.56 11.17 -13.07
CA VAL A 147 0.54 9.77 -13.49
C VAL A 147 0.24 8.91 -12.26
N TYR A 148 -0.77 8.05 -12.34
CA TYR A 148 -1.20 7.21 -11.22
C TYR A 148 -1.85 5.92 -11.70
N ARG A 149 -2.05 4.95 -10.80
CA ARG A 149 -2.71 3.67 -11.12
C ARG A 149 -4.23 3.84 -11.02
N ARG A 150 -4.99 3.19 -11.90
CA ARG A 150 -6.46 3.30 -12.04
C ARG A 150 -7.19 3.02 -10.72
N GLN A 151 -6.65 2.16 -9.87
CA GLN A 151 -7.18 1.78 -8.56
C GLN A 151 -6.86 2.80 -7.44
N ALA A 152 -6.31 3.99 -7.75
CA ALA A 152 -5.84 4.96 -6.75
C ALA A 152 -6.84 5.26 -5.62
N GLY A 153 -6.64 4.65 -4.45
CA GLY A 153 -7.51 4.80 -3.27
C GLY A 153 -8.73 3.88 -3.22
N GLU A 154 -8.94 2.99 -4.19
CA GLU A 154 -10.10 2.11 -4.22
C GLU A 154 -10.16 1.18 -3.00
N GLY A 155 -11.33 1.12 -2.35
CA GLY A 155 -11.53 0.30 -1.14
C GLY A 155 -10.78 0.78 0.11
N THR A 156 -10.38 2.06 0.14
CA THR A 156 -9.63 2.64 1.26
C THR A 156 -10.33 3.83 1.91
N TYR A 157 -9.92 4.18 3.14
CA TYR A 157 -10.65 5.10 4.02
C TYR A 157 -9.73 6.13 4.68
N ALA A 158 -9.92 7.41 4.37
CA ALA A 158 -9.26 8.51 5.06
C ALA A 158 -10.08 8.93 6.28
N TYR A 159 -9.43 9.09 7.44
CA TYR A 159 -10.01 9.68 8.64
C TYR A 159 -9.29 11.01 8.95
N PRO A 160 -9.61 12.11 8.23
CA PRO A 160 -9.10 13.43 8.57
C PRO A 160 -9.71 13.91 9.90
N ILE A 161 -8.84 14.16 10.87
CA ILE A 161 -9.19 14.73 12.18
C ILE A 161 -8.87 16.22 12.15
N GLY A 162 -9.88 17.06 12.36
CA GLY A 162 -9.74 18.51 12.25
C GLY A 162 -11.08 19.23 12.30
N THR A 163 -11.27 20.20 11.42
CA THR A 163 -12.47 21.06 11.33
C THR A 163 -13.64 20.45 10.55
N GLY A 164 -13.62 19.15 10.25
CA GLY A 164 -14.65 18.49 9.42
C GLY A 164 -14.31 18.46 7.93
N VAL A 165 -15.30 18.17 7.06
CA VAL A 165 -15.18 18.23 5.60
C VAL A 165 -16.49 18.72 4.98
N MET A 166 -16.43 19.68 4.06
CA MET A 166 -17.60 20.13 3.29
C MET A 166 -18.04 19.03 2.30
N ARG A 167 -18.99 18.19 2.70
CA ARG A 167 -19.41 17.00 1.94
C ARG A 167 -20.04 17.33 0.60
N THR A 168 -20.64 18.52 0.50
CA THR A 168 -21.30 19.00 -0.72
C THR A 168 -20.32 19.47 -1.80
N HIS A 169 -19.03 19.57 -1.48
CA HIS A 169 -18.01 19.97 -2.43
C HIS A 169 -17.80 18.91 -3.53
N GLN A 170 -17.77 19.35 -4.79
CA GLN A 170 -17.70 18.51 -5.98
C GLN A 170 -16.41 17.67 -6.06
N GLU A 171 -15.32 18.13 -5.42
CA GLU A 171 -14.08 17.35 -5.32
C GLU A 171 -14.30 15.95 -4.74
N PHE A 172 -15.29 15.77 -3.89
CA PHE A 172 -15.48 14.50 -3.20
C PHE A 172 -16.38 13.53 -3.93
N GLU A 173 -17.15 13.95 -4.94
CA GLU A 173 -18.03 13.08 -5.74
C GLU A 173 -18.89 12.11 -4.88
N LYS A 174 -19.41 12.61 -3.75
CA LYS A 174 -20.19 11.85 -2.73
C LYS A 174 -19.40 10.79 -1.95
N ARG A 175 -18.07 10.77 -2.03
CA ARG A 175 -17.19 9.84 -1.29
C ARG A 175 -16.91 10.23 0.16
N VAL A 176 -17.48 11.34 0.63
CA VAL A 176 -17.48 11.70 2.05
C VAL A 176 -18.63 10.96 2.74
N LEU A 177 -18.27 9.99 3.58
CA LEU A 177 -19.16 9.14 4.37
C LEU A 177 -19.57 9.84 5.68
N PRO A 178 -20.60 9.34 6.38
CA PRO A 178 -20.89 9.77 7.74
C PRO A 178 -19.68 9.56 8.65
N GLY A 179 -19.40 10.56 9.49
CA GLY A 179 -18.23 10.60 10.36
C GLY A 179 -18.58 10.98 11.79
N PHE A 180 -17.60 11.53 12.50
CA PHE A 180 -17.76 12.01 13.88
C PHE A 180 -17.92 13.52 13.91
N ASP A 181 -18.83 14.01 14.75
CA ASP A 181 -19.00 15.45 15.01
C ASP A 181 -19.18 15.68 16.50
N ILE A 182 -18.15 16.24 17.12
CA ILE A 182 -18.13 16.45 18.58
C ILE A 182 -19.26 17.36 19.07
N ARG A 183 -19.74 18.30 18.24
CA ARG A 183 -20.84 19.21 18.59
C ARG A 183 -22.15 18.48 18.87
N SER A 184 -22.28 17.26 18.32
CA SER A 184 -23.45 16.39 18.48
C SER A 184 -23.21 15.21 19.42
N GLY A 185 -21.96 14.98 19.85
CA GLY A 185 -21.56 13.83 20.67
C GLY A 185 -21.84 12.45 20.05
N ARG A 186 -22.17 12.38 18.75
CA ARG A 186 -22.59 11.17 18.02
C ARG A 186 -22.01 11.17 16.59
N ALA A 187 -22.26 10.08 15.85
CA ALA A 187 -22.08 10.07 14.41
C ALA A 187 -22.93 11.20 13.79
N GLY A 188 -22.28 12.16 13.15
CA GLY A 188 -22.87 13.41 12.69
C GLY A 188 -22.47 13.74 11.26
N ARG A 189 -22.82 14.95 10.80
CA ARG A 189 -22.51 15.36 9.40
C ARG A 189 -21.04 15.69 9.19
N GLY A 190 -20.31 16.06 10.24
CA GLY A 190 -18.89 16.39 10.16
C GLY A 190 -18.61 17.50 9.14
N GLU A 191 -19.57 18.41 8.93
CA GLU A 191 -19.50 19.48 7.94
C GLU A 191 -18.50 20.54 8.42
N ASP A 192 -17.70 21.04 7.48
CA ASP A 192 -16.69 22.07 7.70
C ASP A 192 -17.19 23.42 7.24
N ASP A 193 -17.16 24.37 8.16
CA ASP A 193 -17.46 25.78 7.97
C ASP A 193 -16.22 26.67 8.23
N ILE A 194 -15.04 26.07 8.44
CA ILE A 194 -13.82 26.76 8.86
C ILE A 194 -12.68 26.65 7.83
N VAL A 195 -12.73 25.68 6.89
CA VAL A 195 -11.82 25.45 5.72
C VAL A 195 -10.74 24.36 5.87
N PRO A 196 -9.88 24.32 6.93
CA PRO A 196 -8.70 23.46 6.96
C PRO A 196 -8.96 21.97 6.73
N GLY A 197 -10.05 21.44 7.30
CA GLY A 197 -10.40 20.04 7.15
C GLY A 197 -10.79 19.68 5.72
N THR A 198 -11.53 20.55 5.03
CA THR A 198 -11.87 20.44 3.61
C THR A 198 -10.63 20.53 2.72
N VAL A 199 -9.71 21.46 3.05
CA VAL A 199 -8.41 21.58 2.38
C VAL A 199 -7.63 20.26 2.45
N MET A 200 -7.43 19.73 3.67
CA MET A 200 -6.71 18.46 3.87
C MET A 200 -7.39 17.30 3.15
N ALA A 201 -8.72 17.16 3.29
CA ALA A 201 -9.47 16.09 2.65
C ALA A 201 -9.38 16.15 1.11
N SER A 202 -9.35 17.36 0.53
CA SER A 202 -9.26 17.53 -0.92
C SER A 202 -7.92 17.08 -1.50
N VAL A 203 -6.81 17.25 -0.78
CA VAL A 203 -5.49 16.77 -1.23
C VAL A 203 -5.25 15.29 -0.93
N ILE A 204 -5.98 14.72 0.04
CA ILE A 204 -6.01 13.27 0.26
C ILE A 204 -6.74 12.59 -0.89
N GLY A 205 -8.00 12.94 -1.08
CA GLY A 205 -8.95 12.15 -1.87
C GLY A 205 -9.81 12.94 -2.84
N GLY A 206 -9.53 14.22 -3.12
CA GLY A 206 -10.26 15.00 -4.11
C GLY A 206 -10.09 14.48 -5.54
N LYS A 207 -11.11 14.69 -6.38
CA LYS A 207 -11.11 14.34 -7.80
C LYS A 207 -9.97 15.04 -8.56
N LYS A 208 -9.84 16.36 -8.40
CA LYS A 208 -8.84 17.19 -9.10
C LYS A 208 -7.56 17.32 -8.31
N PHE A 209 -7.66 17.53 -7.00
CA PHE A 209 -6.52 17.90 -6.15
C PHE A 209 -5.91 16.70 -5.40
N GLY A 210 -6.65 15.60 -5.27
CA GLY A 210 -6.28 14.46 -4.45
C GLY A 210 -5.40 13.42 -5.12
N VAL A 211 -4.62 12.72 -4.28
CA VAL A 211 -3.77 11.59 -4.66
C VAL A 211 -4.58 10.30 -4.77
N ALA A 212 -5.37 9.96 -3.75
CA ALA A 212 -6.19 8.75 -3.66
C ALA A 212 -7.61 9.01 -4.20
N LYS A 213 -7.72 9.20 -5.51
CA LYS A 213 -8.94 9.69 -6.18
C LYS A 213 -10.21 8.84 -5.97
N LYS A 214 -10.08 7.60 -5.53
CA LYS A 214 -11.19 6.66 -5.27
C LYS A 214 -11.38 6.32 -3.79
N CYS A 215 -10.65 6.95 -2.87
CA CYS A 215 -10.83 6.67 -1.45
C CYS A 215 -12.15 7.24 -0.93
N SER A 216 -12.67 6.62 0.12
CA SER A 216 -13.73 7.19 0.95
C SER A 216 -13.12 8.10 2.02
N ILE A 217 -13.82 9.15 2.40
CA ILE A 217 -13.40 10.11 3.42
C ILE A 217 -14.41 10.03 4.58
N VAL A 218 -13.92 9.81 5.79
CA VAL A 218 -14.69 9.71 7.03
C VAL A 218 -14.28 10.89 7.93
N PRO A 219 -15.01 12.02 7.90
CA PRO A 219 -14.61 13.21 8.63
C PRO A 219 -14.65 12.98 10.14
N VAL A 220 -13.67 13.51 10.87
CA VAL A 220 -13.65 13.50 12.33
C VAL A 220 -13.52 14.95 12.80
N GLN A 221 -14.68 15.58 12.99
CA GLN A 221 -14.82 16.96 13.42
C GLN A 221 -14.67 17.05 14.94
N VAL A 222 -13.63 17.77 15.39
CA VAL A 222 -13.28 17.95 16.81
C VAL A 222 -13.36 19.41 17.26
N VAL A 223 -13.91 20.28 16.42
CA VAL A 223 -14.21 21.69 16.75
C VAL A 223 -15.56 21.80 17.46
N GLU A 224 -15.58 22.49 18.59
CA GLU A 224 -16.79 22.81 19.36
C GLU A 224 -17.63 23.92 18.69
N GLN A 225 -18.85 24.14 19.18
CA GLN A 225 -19.76 25.16 18.64
C GLN A 225 -19.19 26.59 18.75
N ASN A 226 -18.34 26.86 19.75
CA ASN A 226 -17.64 28.12 19.94
C ASN A 226 -16.33 28.23 19.12
N GLN A 227 -16.14 27.33 18.14
CA GLN A 227 -14.94 27.22 17.31
C GLN A 227 -13.65 26.88 18.07
N GLN A 228 -13.75 26.32 19.29
CA GLN A 228 -12.58 25.89 20.05
C GLN A 228 -12.22 24.43 19.78
N ILE A 229 -10.93 24.12 19.87
CA ILE A 229 -10.41 22.76 19.84
C ILE A 229 -9.62 22.54 21.12
N THR A 230 -10.05 21.57 21.94
CA THR A 230 -9.32 21.16 23.13
C THR A 230 -8.54 19.87 22.89
N MET A 231 -7.51 19.59 23.70
CA MET A 231 -6.80 18.30 23.62
C MET A 231 -7.71 17.10 23.95
N ALA A 232 -8.73 17.30 24.80
CA ALA A 232 -9.71 16.27 25.11
C ALA A 232 -10.55 15.92 23.86
N ASN A 233 -10.92 16.93 23.07
CA ASN A 233 -11.67 16.74 21.83
C ASN A 233 -10.85 16.00 20.77
N VAL A 234 -9.58 16.37 20.62
CA VAL A 234 -8.66 15.67 19.72
C VAL A 234 -8.50 14.21 20.16
N LEU A 235 -8.30 13.96 21.46
CA LEU A 235 -8.19 12.61 22.00
C LEU A 235 -9.47 11.78 21.74
N GLN A 236 -10.65 12.37 21.96
CA GLN A 236 -11.93 11.73 21.68
C GLN A 236 -12.11 11.42 20.17
N GLY A 237 -11.69 12.33 19.29
CA GLY A 237 -11.71 12.09 17.85
C GLY A 237 -10.78 10.95 17.43
N VAL A 238 -9.57 10.89 18.00
CA VAL A 238 -8.64 9.77 17.79
C VAL A 238 -9.23 8.45 18.29
N GLU A 239 -9.79 8.45 19.50
CA GLU A 239 -10.45 7.26 20.08
C GLU A 239 -11.58 6.77 19.18
N TRP A 240 -12.46 7.66 18.73
CA TRP A 240 -13.57 7.31 17.84
C TRP A 240 -13.08 6.73 16.52
N ALA A 241 -12.08 7.37 15.89
CA ALA A 241 -11.52 6.91 14.62
C ALA A 241 -10.92 5.50 14.75
N VAL A 242 -10.14 5.26 15.80
CA VAL A 242 -9.57 3.93 16.07
C VAL A 242 -10.68 2.90 16.28
N LYS A 243 -11.69 3.18 17.12
CA LYS A 243 -12.82 2.27 17.35
C LYS A 243 -13.58 1.95 16.06
N ASP A 244 -13.86 2.95 15.23
CA ASP A 244 -14.57 2.76 13.96
C ASP A 244 -13.76 1.89 12.98
N ILE A 245 -12.45 2.16 12.86
CA ILE A 245 -11.54 1.40 12.00
C ILE A 245 -11.47 -0.06 12.44
N LEU A 246 -11.32 -0.31 13.75
CA LEU A 246 -11.24 -1.67 14.30
C LEU A 246 -12.56 -2.42 14.12
N ALA A 247 -13.69 -1.81 14.47
CA ALA A 247 -15.02 -2.42 14.35
C ALA A 247 -15.33 -2.83 12.90
N LYS A 248 -14.86 -2.05 11.92
CA LYS A 248 -15.04 -2.31 10.49
C LYS A 248 -13.89 -3.10 9.85
N LYS A 249 -12.90 -3.52 10.64
CA LYS A 249 -11.72 -4.29 10.18
C LYS A 249 -10.93 -3.58 9.06
N ARG A 250 -10.75 -2.26 9.18
CA ARG A 250 -10.16 -1.39 8.14
C ARG A 250 -8.67 -1.06 8.35
N GLN A 251 -7.98 -1.65 9.32
CA GLN A 251 -6.60 -1.28 9.68
C GLN A 251 -5.65 -1.28 8.46
N ALA A 252 -5.71 -2.32 7.64
CA ALA A 252 -4.91 -2.44 6.42
C ALA A 252 -5.31 -1.46 5.30
N LYS A 253 -6.48 -0.81 5.41
CA LYS A 253 -7.13 0.02 4.37
C LYS A 253 -7.42 1.46 4.80
N ALA A 254 -7.08 1.84 6.03
CA ALA A 254 -7.35 3.15 6.58
C ALA A 254 -6.07 3.95 6.88
N VAL A 255 -6.23 5.28 6.89
CA VAL A 255 -5.24 6.22 7.42
C VAL A 255 -5.93 7.24 8.30
N ILE A 256 -5.35 7.54 9.45
CA ILE A 256 -5.70 8.70 10.26
C ILE A 256 -4.79 9.86 9.84
N ALA A 257 -5.37 10.97 9.41
CA ALA A 257 -4.64 12.18 9.06
C ALA A 257 -4.99 13.29 10.04
N LEU A 258 -4.01 13.76 10.83
CA LEU A 258 -4.26 14.80 11.82
C LEU A 258 -3.93 16.18 11.23
N GLY A 259 -4.96 16.96 10.94
CA GLY A 259 -4.86 18.32 10.41
C GLY A 259 -4.71 19.40 11.48
N LEU A 260 -4.18 19.03 12.65
CA LEU A 260 -4.09 19.90 13.82
C LEU A 260 -2.68 19.89 14.38
N GLU A 261 -2.30 21.02 14.96
CA GLU A 261 -1.01 21.19 15.60
C GLU A 261 -1.16 21.66 17.04
N ALA A 262 -0.31 21.12 17.92
CA ALA A 262 -0.17 21.61 19.27
C ALA A 262 1.12 22.45 19.37
N HIS A 263 0.96 23.76 19.57
CA HIS A 263 2.09 24.68 19.68
C HIS A 263 2.61 24.81 21.13
N HIS A 264 1.82 24.42 22.13
CA HIS A 264 2.13 24.56 23.56
C HIS A 264 1.56 23.40 24.41
N GLY A 265 2.17 23.14 25.57
CA GLY A 265 1.69 22.18 26.57
C GLY A 265 2.20 20.73 26.40
N LYS A 266 2.08 19.94 27.47
CA LYS A 266 2.34 18.48 27.42
C LYS A 266 1.18 17.80 26.70
N VAL A 267 1.43 17.20 25.54
CA VAL A 267 0.40 16.49 24.74
C VAL A 267 0.56 14.98 24.74
N THR A 268 1.09 14.44 25.84
CA THR A 268 1.42 13.02 25.97
C THR A 268 0.22 12.11 25.76
N ALA A 269 -0.99 12.51 26.19
CA ALA A 269 -2.18 11.68 26.04
C ALA A 269 -2.54 11.41 24.56
N VAL A 270 -2.59 12.46 23.73
CA VAL A 270 -2.87 12.32 22.29
C VAL A 270 -1.73 11.57 21.60
N ALA A 271 -0.47 11.87 21.92
CA ALA A 271 0.67 11.16 21.34
C ALA A 271 0.66 9.65 21.68
N ASN A 272 0.27 9.30 22.90
CA ASN A 272 0.11 7.90 23.31
C ASN A 272 -1.06 7.23 22.56
N ALA A 273 -2.19 7.92 22.39
CA ALA A 273 -3.31 7.38 21.62
C ALA A 273 -2.98 7.16 20.14
N LEU A 274 -2.20 8.06 19.53
CA LEU A 274 -1.69 7.86 18.16
C LEU A 274 -0.70 6.69 18.08
N SER A 275 0.12 6.50 19.12
CA SER A 275 1.02 5.33 19.21
C SER A 275 0.23 4.03 19.32
N GLU A 276 -0.85 4.01 20.10
CA GLU A 276 -1.76 2.86 20.17
C GLU A 276 -2.43 2.57 18.82
N ALA A 277 -2.86 3.61 18.09
CA ALA A 277 -3.40 3.43 16.73
C ALA A 277 -2.38 2.74 15.81
N TYR A 278 -1.11 3.16 15.87
CA TYR A 278 -0.02 2.51 15.15
C TYR A 278 0.18 1.05 15.58
N ASP A 279 0.18 0.78 16.89
CA ASP A 279 0.35 -0.58 17.44
C ASP A 279 -0.84 -1.50 17.05
N LYS A 280 -2.02 -0.94 16.77
CA LYS A 280 -3.16 -1.64 16.14
C LYS A 280 -3.06 -1.78 14.61
N GLY A 281 -1.95 -1.39 14.00
CA GLY A 281 -1.70 -1.50 12.57
C GLY A 281 -2.31 -0.38 11.72
N ILE A 282 -2.82 0.69 12.33
CA ILE A 282 -3.44 1.82 11.63
C ILE A 282 -2.37 2.84 11.25
N SER A 283 -2.33 3.23 9.99
CA SER A 283 -1.39 4.26 9.53
C SER A 283 -1.82 5.64 10.05
N VAL A 284 -0.88 6.41 10.59
CA VAL A 284 -1.12 7.75 11.10
C VAL A 284 -0.17 8.72 10.39
N VAL A 285 -0.70 9.81 9.85
CA VAL A 285 0.08 10.84 9.15
C VAL A 285 -0.19 12.20 9.77
N ILE A 286 0.88 12.94 10.07
CA ILE A 286 0.81 14.25 10.71
C ILE A 286 1.81 15.22 10.06
N GLY A 287 1.50 16.52 10.09
CA GLY A 287 2.44 17.56 9.65
C GLY A 287 3.61 17.71 10.62
N ALA A 288 4.81 18.00 10.12
CA ALA A 288 6.01 18.28 10.92
C ALA A 288 5.87 19.52 11.81
N GLY A 289 4.97 20.41 11.44
CA GLY A 289 4.68 21.63 12.13
C GLY A 289 5.29 22.85 11.51
N PHE A 290 4.84 24.01 11.98
CA PHE A 290 5.34 25.27 11.45
C PHE A 290 5.57 26.34 12.52
N GLY A 291 6.43 27.31 12.20
CA GLY A 291 6.66 28.52 13.00
C GLY A 291 5.52 29.53 12.84
N ASP A 292 5.37 30.08 11.63
CA ASP A 292 4.16 30.75 11.15
C ASP A 292 4.02 30.53 9.63
N SER A 293 2.80 30.67 9.09
CA SER A 293 2.55 30.46 7.66
C SER A 293 3.08 31.58 6.77
N THR A 294 3.42 32.75 7.34
CA THR A 294 3.95 33.91 6.63
C THR A 294 5.47 33.84 6.40
N GLY A 295 6.15 32.87 7.04
CA GLY A 295 7.61 32.72 7.00
C GLY A 295 8.37 33.71 7.89
N SER A 296 7.67 34.49 8.71
CA SER A 296 8.25 35.45 9.65
C SER A 296 8.85 34.73 10.86
N LYS A 297 8.35 33.55 11.18
CA LYS A 297 8.90 32.63 12.18
C LYS A 297 9.37 31.36 11.48
N PRO A 298 10.69 31.10 11.45
CA PRO A 298 11.21 29.89 10.85
C PRO A 298 10.73 28.65 11.60
N GLY A 299 10.70 27.52 10.90
CA GLY A 299 10.45 26.22 11.50
C GLY A 299 11.52 25.84 12.52
N LYS A 300 11.12 25.03 13.50
CA LYS A 300 11.97 24.51 14.58
C LYS A 300 12.10 22.99 14.49
N ASP A 301 12.78 22.38 15.45
CA ASP A 301 12.84 20.93 15.56
C ASP A 301 11.43 20.32 15.72
N ALA A 302 11.12 19.33 14.89
CA ALA A 302 9.85 18.61 14.86
C ALA A 302 9.66 17.66 16.05
N ALA A 303 10.67 17.45 16.91
CA ALA A 303 10.63 16.60 18.12
C ALA A 303 9.79 17.20 19.27
N SER A 304 8.55 17.56 18.98
CA SER A 304 7.59 18.10 19.93
C SER A 304 6.16 17.73 19.56
N GLY A 305 5.24 17.86 20.51
CA GLY A 305 3.82 17.71 20.21
C GLY A 305 3.43 16.26 19.87
N PHE A 306 2.47 16.12 18.95
CA PHE A 306 1.98 14.83 18.45
C PHE A 306 3.06 14.01 17.72
N ARG A 307 4.15 14.64 17.28
CA ARG A 307 5.29 14.02 16.57
C ARG A 307 6.18 13.17 17.46
N LEU A 308 5.92 13.19 18.77
CA LEU A 308 6.53 12.28 19.73
C LEU A 308 5.87 10.88 19.72
N ALA A 309 4.69 10.73 19.12
CA ALA A 309 4.04 9.43 18.97
C ALA A 309 4.92 8.45 18.17
N ARG A 310 4.90 7.18 18.56
CA ARG A 310 5.65 6.13 17.85
C ARG A 310 4.97 5.80 16.53
N GLY A 311 5.77 5.53 15.50
CA GLY A 311 5.30 4.99 14.22
C GLY A 311 4.45 5.94 13.36
N VAL A 312 4.22 7.18 13.81
CA VAL A 312 3.54 8.20 13.01
C VAL A 312 4.44 8.67 11.87
N ILE A 313 3.85 8.89 10.70
CA ILE A 313 4.52 9.44 9.53
C ILE A 313 4.48 10.97 9.66
N VAL A 314 5.64 11.58 9.89
CA VAL A 314 5.79 13.02 10.06
C VAL A 314 6.23 13.65 8.74
N VAL A 315 5.47 14.63 8.26
CA VAL A 315 5.64 15.17 6.91
C VAL A 315 5.99 16.65 6.94
N ALA A 316 7.18 16.99 6.42
CA ALA A 316 7.62 18.36 6.25
C ALA A 316 7.21 18.92 4.88
N ALA A 317 7.07 20.23 4.78
CA ALA A 317 6.59 20.90 3.57
C ALA A 317 7.76 21.38 2.69
N THR A 318 7.57 21.27 1.37
CA THR A 318 8.44 21.90 0.36
C THR A 318 7.65 22.81 -0.57
N ASP A 319 8.37 23.69 -1.25
CA ASP A 319 7.88 24.40 -2.42
C ASP A 319 7.91 23.55 -3.70
N SER A 320 7.57 24.18 -4.83
CA SER A 320 7.59 23.58 -6.17
C SER A 320 8.99 23.20 -6.66
N ASN A 321 10.06 23.74 -6.06
CA ASN A 321 11.45 23.41 -6.35
C ASN A 321 12.00 22.30 -5.42
N ARG A 322 11.13 21.68 -4.60
CA ARG A 322 11.51 20.74 -3.54
C ARG A 322 12.49 21.34 -2.52
N ARG A 323 12.49 22.65 -2.34
CA ARG A 323 13.17 23.30 -1.23
C ARG A 323 12.26 23.20 0.00
N ARG A 324 12.80 22.85 1.16
CA ARG A 324 12.06 22.91 2.41
C ARG A 324 11.47 24.31 2.59
N ALA A 325 10.18 24.39 2.93
CA ALA A 325 9.55 25.66 3.25
C ALA A 325 10.16 26.23 4.53
N ALA A 326 10.49 27.53 4.55
CA ALA A 326 11.16 28.15 5.69
C ALA A 326 10.37 27.99 7.00
N PHE A 327 9.03 28.02 6.91
CA PHE A 327 8.14 27.80 8.05
C PHE A 327 8.13 26.36 8.56
N SER A 328 8.47 25.37 7.72
CA SER A 328 8.34 23.95 8.07
C SER A 328 9.37 23.57 9.11
N ASN A 329 8.90 22.94 10.17
CA ASN A 329 9.73 22.23 11.11
C ASN A 329 10.50 21.11 10.40
N TRP A 330 11.59 20.70 11.04
CA TRP A 330 12.63 19.84 10.48
C TRP A 330 13.20 18.92 11.56
N GLY A 331 14.14 18.04 11.19
CA GLY A 331 14.91 17.22 12.12
C GLY A 331 14.58 15.74 12.01
N SER A 332 15.18 14.95 12.90
CA SER A 332 15.20 13.48 12.84
C SER A 332 13.81 12.83 12.96
N LYS A 333 12.81 13.55 13.48
CA LYS A 333 11.43 13.07 13.54
C LYS A 333 10.71 13.12 12.19
N VAL A 334 11.16 13.94 11.25
CA VAL A 334 10.59 14.00 9.90
C VAL A 334 10.83 12.67 9.19
N THR A 335 9.76 12.05 8.69
CA THR A 335 9.86 10.81 7.90
C THR A 335 10.21 11.11 6.45
N LEU A 336 9.53 12.10 5.85
CA LEU A 336 9.77 12.55 4.49
C LEU A 336 9.15 13.94 4.24
N PHE A 337 9.37 14.46 3.03
CA PHE A 337 8.87 15.74 2.56
C PHE A 337 7.81 15.57 1.47
N ALA A 338 6.85 16.48 1.43
CA ALA A 338 5.86 16.59 0.37
C ALA A 338 5.56 18.07 0.04
N PRO A 339 4.92 18.36 -1.12
CA PRO A 339 4.50 19.71 -1.45
C PRO A 339 3.59 20.31 -0.38
N GLY A 340 3.86 21.54 0.05
CA GLY A 340 3.07 22.22 1.07
C GLY A 340 3.09 23.75 0.97
N VAL A 341 3.57 24.33 -0.13
CA VAL A 341 3.56 25.79 -0.36
C VAL A 341 2.72 26.11 -1.58
N ASN A 342 1.81 27.07 -1.48
CA ASN A 342 0.94 27.50 -2.58
C ASN A 342 0.21 26.35 -3.28
N VAL A 343 -0.30 25.41 -2.48
CA VAL A 343 -1.06 24.26 -2.97
C VAL A 343 -2.49 24.69 -3.23
N VAL A 344 -3.03 24.32 -4.39
CA VAL A 344 -4.45 24.54 -4.72
C VAL A 344 -5.29 23.42 -4.13
N ALA A 345 -6.32 23.78 -3.37
CA ALA A 345 -7.21 22.87 -2.65
C ALA A 345 -8.67 23.37 -2.69
N ALA A 346 -9.62 22.51 -2.31
CA ALA A 346 -11.03 22.90 -2.19
C ALA A 346 -11.23 23.90 -1.02
N SER A 347 -12.11 24.88 -1.21
CA SER A 347 -12.55 25.78 -0.12
C SER A 347 -13.98 25.48 0.31
N THR A 348 -14.42 26.11 1.40
CA THR A 348 -15.82 26.03 1.87
C THR A 348 -16.69 27.17 1.31
N ASP A 349 -16.15 28.05 0.46
CA ASP A 349 -16.88 29.21 -0.08
C ASP A 349 -17.96 28.82 -1.12
N GLY A 350 -17.96 27.56 -1.55
CA GLY A 350 -18.95 27.03 -2.47
C GLY A 350 -18.60 25.62 -2.93
N PRO A 351 -19.54 24.90 -3.57
CA PRO A 351 -19.38 23.49 -3.93
C PRO A 351 -18.31 23.22 -5.00
N SER A 352 -17.77 24.24 -5.66
CA SER A 352 -16.68 24.13 -6.65
C SER A 352 -15.54 25.12 -6.38
N ALA A 353 -15.56 25.78 -5.23
CA ALA A 353 -14.61 26.83 -4.89
C ALA A 353 -13.23 26.24 -4.56
N SER A 354 -12.18 27.02 -4.83
CA SER A 354 -10.82 26.60 -4.54
C SER A 354 -10.02 27.76 -4.00
N LEU A 355 -9.06 27.45 -3.14
CA LEU A 355 -8.11 28.42 -2.61
C LEU A 355 -6.67 27.93 -2.78
N THR A 356 -5.73 28.81 -2.47
CA THR A 356 -4.32 28.48 -2.33
C THR A 356 -3.97 28.41 -0.85
N TRP A 357 -3.34 27.33 -0.41
CA TRP A 357 -2.97 27.08 0.98
C TRP A 357 -1.51 26.68 1.10
N SER A 358 -0.89 27.05 2.22
CA SER A 358 0.47 26.68 2.58
C SER A 358 0.50 26.14 4.00
N GLY A 359 1.09 24.97 4.19
CA GLY A 359 1.20 24.34 5.51
C GLY A 359 1.68 22.89 5.46
N THR A 360 2.18 22.42 6.60
CA THR A 360 2.59 21.01 6.79
C THR A 360 1.40 20.06 6.91
N ASP A 361 0.23 20.56 7.26
CA ASP A 361 -1.07 19.87 7.20
C ASP A 361 -1.40 19.41 5.78
N VAL A 362 -1.20 20.25 4.77
CA VAL A 362 -1.45 19.89 3.36
C VAL A 362 -0.40 18.90 2.85
N ALA A 363 0.87 19.07 3.22
CA ALA A 363 1.91 18.10 2.92
C ALA A 363 1.58 16.72 3.53
N ALA A 364 1.12 16.70 4.78
CA ALA A 364 0.62 15.49 5.43
C ALA A 364 -0.61 14.90 4.74
N GLY A 365 -1.54 15.73 4.27
CA GLY A 365 -2.70 15.31 3.47
C GLY A 365 -2.29 14.59 2.18
N TYR A 366 -1.32 15.11 1.44
CA TYR A 366 -0.79 14.42 0.25
C TYR A 366 -0.19 13.04 0.59
N VAL A 367 0.57 12.95 1.67
CA VAL A 367 1.17 11.67 2.08
C VAL A 367 0.12 10.69 2.63
N ALA A 368 -0.92 11.16 3.32
CA ALA A 368 -2.06 10.34 3.67
C ALA A 368 -2.78 9.80 2.42
N GLY A 369 -2.93 10.62 1.39
CA GLY A 369 -3.37 10.17 0.06
C GLY A 369 -2.44 9.12 -0.55
N LEU A 370 -1.12 9.27 -0.45
CA LEU A 370 -0.16 8.26 -0.92
C LEU A 370 -0.26 6.95 -0.13
N VAL A 371 -0.45 7.01 1.19
CA VAL A 371 -0.68 5.83 2.02
C VAL A 371 -1.89 5.05 1.51
N LEU A 372 -3.01 5.72 1.25
CA LEU A 372 -4.22 5.07 0.73
C LEU A 372 -4.04 4.55 -0.70
N TYR A 373 -3.37 5.32 -1.54
CA TYR A 373 -3.00 4.91 -2.90
C TYR A 373 -2.17 3.62 -2.87
N LEU A 374 -1.13 3.53 -2.03
CA LEU A 374 -0.29 2.34 -1.93
C LEU A 374 -1.06 1.15 -1.35
N LYS A 375 -1.91 1.37 -0.34
CA LYS A 375 -2.79 0.33 0.23
C LYS A 375 -3.83 -0.22 -0.75
N SER A 376 -4.17 0.52 -1.80
CA SER A 376 -5.10 0.07 -2.85
C SER A 376 -4.42 -0.71 -3.97
N ILE A 377 -3.11 -0.52 -4.18
CA ILE A 377 -2.35 -1.21 -5.26
C ILE A 377 -1.33 -2.23 -4.76
N HIS A 378 -1.12 -2.32 -3.45
CA HIS A 378 -0.23 -3.27 -2.80
C HIS A 378 -0.91 -3.95 -1.62
N ALA A 379 -0.51 -5.19 -1.34
CA ALA A 379 -0.88 -5.90 -0.11
C ALA A 379 -0.01 -5.39 1.06
N LEU A 380 -0.52 -4.39 1.79
CA LEU A 380 0.17 -3.79 2.94
C LEU A 380 -0.64 -4.08 4.22
N PRO A 381 -0.27 -5.11 5.01
CA PRO A 381 -1.11 -5.62 6.10
C PRO A 381 -1.28 -4.63 7.26
N ASP A 382 -0.31 -3.74 7.49
CA ASP A 382 -0.30 -2.83 8.63
C ASP A 382 0.40 -1.48 8.32
N ALA A 383 0.50 -0.63 9.34
CA ALA A 383 1.17 0.66 9.29
C ALA A 383 2.69 0.57 9.06
N LYS A 384 3.34 -0.47 9.61
CA LYS A 384 4.79 -0.66 9.48
C LYS A 384 5.18 -0.99 8.04
N ALA A 385 4.51 -1.97 7.43
CA ALA A 385 4.69 -2.34 6.03
C ALA A 385 4.38 -1.16 5.09
N THR A 386 3.35 -0.38 5.41
CA THR A 386 2.97 0.81 4.67
C THR A 386 4.06 1.88 4.71
N THR A 387 4.58 2.18 5.90
CA THR A 387 5.64 3.18 6.09
C THR A 387 6.93 2.74 5.39
N ALA A 388 7.29 1.46 5.51
CA ALA A 388 8.45 0.90 4.82
C ALA A 388 8.34 1.06 3.30
N LYS A 389 7.16 0.76 2.72
CA LYS A 389 6.93 0.91 1.28
C LYS A 389 6.97 2.38 0.84
N LEU A 390 6.40 3.29 1.62
CA LEU A 390 6.43 4.73 1.37
C LEU A 390 7.88 5.26 1.33
N VAL A 391 8.70 4.91 2.33
CA VAL A 391 10.11 5.28 2.41
C VAL A 391 10.94 4.64 1.30
N GLN A 392 10.66 3.37 0.97
CA GLN A 392 11.33 2.66 -0.12
C GLN A 392 11.14 3.38 -1.47
N LEU A 393 9.92 3.83 -1.77
CA LEU A 393 9.61 4.49 -3.03
C LEU A 393 10.12 5.94 -3.09
N ALA A 394 10.19 6.63 -1.95
CA ALA A 394 10.56 8.04 -1.87
C ALA A 394 11.79 8.39 -2.72
N THR A 395 11.75 9.55 -3.37
CA THR A 395 12.90 10.05 -4.13
C THR A 395 13.96 10.53 -3.15
N LYS A 396 15.07 9.80 -3.11
CA LYS A 396 16.20 10.08 -2.21
C LYS A 396 16.98 11.31 -2.70
N ASN A 397 17.52 12.07 -1.75
CA ASN A 397 18.36 13.25 -2.00
C ASN A 397 17.71 14.29 -2.91
N ALA A 398 16.37 14.39 -2.87
CA ALA A 398 15.59 15.24 -3.75
C ALA A 398 15.08 16.52 -3.08
N VAL A 399 15.45 16.75 -1.82
CA VAL A 399 15.01 17.89 -1.01
C VAL A 399 16.17 18.83 -0.78
N GLY A 400 16.01 20.09 -1.17
CA GLY A 400 16.99 21.12 -0.85
C GLY A 400 16.76 21.71 0.54
N ASP A 401 17.85 21.87 1.30
CA ASP A 401 17.86 22.27 2.70
C ASP A 401 16.94 21.42 3.62
N PRO A 402 17.20 20.10 3.73
CA PRO A 402 16.42 19.22 4.61
C PRO A 402 16.65 19.52 6.11
N HIS A 403 17.70 20.29 6.45
CA HIS A 403 18.01 20.76 7.80
C HIS A 403 17.95 19.66 8.88
N GLY A 404 18.80 18.63 8.74
CA GLY A 404 18.88 17.49 9.67
C GLY A 404 17.78 16.44 9.52
N SER A 405 16.82 16.64 8.61
CA SER A 405 15.81 15.65 8.23
C SER A 405 16.35 14.68 7.16
N PRO A 406 15.82 13.45 7.04
CA PRO A 406 16.08 12.60 5.88
C PRO A 406 15.65 13.30 4.58
N PRO A 407 16.51 13.41 3.54
CA PRO A 407 16.20 14.14 2.30
C PRO A 407 15.32 13.32 1.35
N LEU A 408 14.25 12.72 1.88
CA LEU A 408 13.31 11.87 1.17
C LEU A 408 12.12 12.69 0.70
N PHE A 409 11.86 12.69 -0.60
CA PHE A 409 10.69 13.33 -1.18
C PHE A 409 9.62 12.30 -1.55
N ALA A 410 8.37 12.55 -1.17
CA ALA A 410 7.22 11.70 -1.42
C ALA A 410 7.09 11.33 -2.92
N TYR A 411 6.83 10.06 -3.20
CA TYR A 411 6.71 9.55 -4.57
C TYR A 411 5.73 8.37 -4.64
N ASN A 412 4.90 8.33 -5.67
CA ASN A 412 3.82 7.34 -5.81
C ASN A 412 4.25 6.04 -6.53
N GLY A 413 5.41 5.98 -7.18
CA GLY A 413 5.85 4.78 -7.91
C GLY A 413 5.11 4.50 -9.23
N ALA A 414 4.32 5.44 -9.74
CA ALA A 414 3.48 5.19 -10.92
C ALA A 414 4.23 5.20 -12.26
N THR A 415 5.43 5.78 -12.32
CA THR A 415 6.29 5.80 -13.52
C THR A 415 7.42 4.77 -13.47
N GLU A 416 7.35 3.82 -12.53
CA GLU A 416 8.26 2.66 -12.42
C GLU A 416 7.64 1.37 -12.95
#